data_AF-A0A849W459-F1
#
_entry.id   AF-A0A849W459-F1
#
_cell.length_a   1.000
_cell.length_b   1.000
_cell.length_c   1.000
_cell.angle_alpha   90.00
_cell.angle_beta   90.00
_cell.angle_gamma   90.00
#
_symmetry.space_group_name_H-M   'P 1'
#
loop_
_entity.id
_entity.type
_entity.pdbx_description
1 polymer ?
#
loop_
_entity_poly.entity_id
_entity_poly.type
_entity_poly.pdbx_seq_one_letter_code
_entity_poly.pdbx_strand_id
1 'polypeptide(L)'
;MARTEKKQSGMVLILAILIIASVLATAVVFSNLIISEIRQSRLIDQSIQSYYLAESGAERALYETRRKEAVKPEDCSKIQSGSTCQITGYCSLTTPSNSVPCISLNEGNLSGLPGQWDIAVTNEKQVSIFLNIGESFQIDLFNPYQVAGFEVGMESFEITGTPGSTLAAELSNVTWLVGGTLDCNPNVFTPPEPAITRGDIIINSSGSSTYLVNVYSGDPSINPNCSYILRVSNSILPDAAAGQFNLSIFNKATDVDPISNRLDIPSRLIINSQADFGSSHQELKVRTPIRPPLSGLYDFVIFSEEEIVK
;
A
#
# COMPACT_ATOMS: atom_id res chain seq x y z
N MET A 1 80.87 52.38 34.37
CA MET A 1 80.08 51.78 33.27
C MET A 1 78.84 51.15 33.86
N ALA A 2 77.72 51.87 33.88
CA ALA A 2 76.44 51.33 34.33
C ALA A 2 75.71 50.70 33.12
N ARG A 3 75.62 49.37 33.10
CA ARG A 3 74.79 48.64 32.14
C ARG A 3 73.34 48.77 32.60
N THR A 4 72.55 49.58 31.90
CA THR A 4 71.09 49.61 32.02
C THR A 4 70.52 48.32 31.45
N GLU A 5 70.03 47.43 32.30
CA GLU A 5 69.29 46.24 31.89
C GLU A 5 67.93 46.64 31.29
N LYS A 6 67.75 46.33 30.00
CA LYS A 6 66.50 46.55 29.28
C LYS A 6 65.46 45.53 29.77
N LYS A 7 64.45 45.99 30.51
CA LYS A 7 63.31 45.16 30.95
C LYS A 7 62.56 44.58 29.75
N GLN A 8 62.72 43.29 29.48
CA GLN A 8 61.98 42.53 28.44
C GLN A 8 60.57 42.07 28.89
N SER A 9 59.94 42.77 29.84
CA SER A 9 58.66 42.35 30.45
C SER A 9 57.44 42.43 29.51
N GLY A 10 57.54 43.11 28.37
CA GLY A 10 56.39 43.35 27.47
C GLY A 10 55.96 42.12 26.65
N MET A 11 56.91 41.26 26.24
CA MET A 11 56.57 40.12 25.37
C MET A 11 55.80 39.02 26.10
N VAL A 12 56.03 38.83 27.41
CA VAL A 12 55.36 37.78 28.19
C VAL A 12 53.86 38.04 28.29
N LEU A 13 53.45 39.30 28.45
CA LEU A 13 52.04 39.67 28.51
C LEU A 13 51.33 39.39 27.17
N ILE A 14 51.99 39.74 26.05
CA ILE A 14 51.43 39.51 24.71
C ILE A 14 51.26 38.01 24.44
N LEU A 15 52.26 37.20 24.81
CA LEU A 15 52.18 35.74 24.67
C LEU A 15 51.02 35.16 25.51
N ALA A 16 50.85 35.61 26.76
CA ALA A 16 49.76 35.16 27.61
C ALA A 16 48.38 35.52 27.03
N ILE A 17 48.20 36.74 26.51
CA ILE A 17 46.95 37.17 25.87
C ILE A 17 46.66 36.33 24.61
N LEU A 18 47.68 36.03 23.79
CA LEU A 18 47.51 35.18 22.61
C LEU A 18 47.09 33.75 22.97
N ILE A 19 47.65 33.17 24.04
CA ILE A 19 47.26 31.85 24.53
C ILE A 19 45.83 31.87 25.07
N ILE A 20 45.46 32.88 25.86
CA ILE A 20 44.09 33.01 26.38
C ILE A 20 43.10 33.19 25.23
N ALA A 21 43.43 34.03 24.24
CA ALA A 21 42.59 34.27 23.07
C ALA A 21 42.41 32.99 22.22
N SER A 22 43.47 32.20 22.02
CA SER A 22 43.36 30.94 21.27
C SER A 22 42.51 29.90 22.01
N VAL A 23 42.65 29.78 23.33
CA VAL A 23 41.84 28.87 24.16
C VAL A 23 40.37 29.30 24.18
N LEU A 24 40.09 30.60 24.24
CA LEU A 24 38.72 31.12 24.15
C LEU A 24 38.12 30.85 22.77
N ALA A 25 38.89 31.04 21.70
CA ALA A 25 38.42 30.76 20.34
C ALA A 25 38.08 29.28 20.14
N THR A 26 38.91 28.35 20.62
CA THR A 26 38.61 26.92 20.54
C THR A 26 37.39 26.55 21.38
N ALA A 27 37.24 27.09 22.59
CA ALA A 27 36.07 26.86 23.44
C ALA A 27 34.75 27.31 22.78
N VAL A 28 34.76 28.45 22.08
CA VAL A 28 33.59 28.93 21.32
C VAL A 28 33.24 27.99 20.17
N VAL A 29 34.24 27.49 19.43
CA VAL A 29 34.02 26.53 18.34
C VAL A 29 33.40 25.23 18.85
N PHE A 30 33.95 24.66 19.93
CA PHE A 30 33.40 23.45 20.55
C PHE A 30 31.98 23.65 21.08
N SER A 31 31.70 24.81 21.69
CA SER A 31 30.36 25.13 22.18
C SER A 31 29.32 25.15 21.06
N ASN A 32 29.66 25.75 19.92
CA ASN A 32 28.79 25.76 18.74
C ASN A 32 28.57 24.36 18.17
N LEU A 33 29.61 23.53 18.13
CA LEU A 33 29.52 22.14 17.69
C LEU A 33 28.56 21.35 18.60
N ILE A 34 28.72 21.43 19.92
CA ILE A 34 27.87 20.73 20.88
C ILE A 34 26.40 21.16 20.74
N ILE A 35 26.13 22.46 20.59
CA ILE A 35 24.76 22.97 20.39
C ILE A 35 24.16 22.43 19.09
N SER A 36 24.96 22.34 18.02
CA SER A 36 24.53 21.75 16.74
C SER A 36 24.17 20.27 16.89
N GLU A 37 25.00 19.49 17.58
CA GLU A 37 24.76 18.06 17.84
C GLU A 37 23.50 17.83 18.67
N ILE A 38 23.26 18.65 19.71
CA ILE A 38 22.04 18.57 20.52
C ILE A 38 20.79 18.86 19.68
N ARG A 39 20.85 19.85 18.79
CA ARG A 39 19.74 20.17 17.89
C ARG A 39 19.50 19.04 16.89
N GLN A 40 20.55 18.46 16.33
CA GLN A 40 20.46 17.32 15.43
C GLN A 40 19.89 16.09 16.13
N SER A 41 20.34 15.78 17.35
CA SER A 41 19.79 14.69 18.16
C SER A 41 18.29 14.88 18.39
N ARG A 42 17.85 16.09 18.75
CA ARG A 42 16.43 16.39 18.94
C ARG A 42 15.62 16.22 17.64
N LEU A 43 16.17 16.61 16.49
CA LEU A 43 15.51 16.42 15.21
C LEU A 43 15.39 14.92 14.84
N ILE A 44 16.40 14.12 15.15
CA ILE A 44 16.36 12.66 14.97
C ILE A 44 15.29 12.05 15.89
N ASP A 45 15.25 12.41 17.16
CA ASP A 45 14.25 11.92 18.11
C ASP A 45 12.83 12.27 17.65
N GLN A 46 12.62 13.51 17.17
CA GLN A 46 11.34 13.93 16.61
C GLN A 46 10.96 13.13 15.37
N SER A 47 11.91 12.89 14.47
CA SER A 47 11.72 12.09 13.26
C SER A 47 11.32 10.65 13.56
N ILE A 48 11.95 10.03 14.56
CA ILE A 48 11.63 8.68 15.00
C ILE A 48 10.20 8.63 15.57
N GLN A 49 9.81 9.63 16.37
CA GLN A 49 8.46 9.68 16.94
C GLN A 49 7.38 9.88 15.86
N SER A 50 7.59 10.81 14.92
CA SER A 50 6.67 10.97 13.78
C SER A 50 6.57 9.69 12.93
N TYR A 51 7.67 8.95 12.77
CA TYR A 51 7.64 7.67 12.06
C TYR A 51 6.76 6.64 12.78
N TYR A 52 6.92 6.46 14.09
CA TYR A 52 6.08 5.55 14.87
C TYR A 52 4.60 5.95 14.90
N LEU A 53 4.30 7.26 14.91
CA LEU A 53 2.95 7.75 14.78
C LEU A 53 2.35 7.40 13.40
N ALA A 54 3.10 7.60 12.32
CA ALA A 54 2.66 7.23 10.97
C ALA A 54 2.45 5.72 10.84
N GLU A 55 3.35 4.90 11.39
CA GLU A 55 3.22 3.44 11.43
C GLU A 55 1.97 3.00 12.20
N SER A 56 1.76 3.54 13.40
CA SER A 56 0.56 3.28 14.21
C SER A 56 -0.73 3.66 13.48
N GLY A 57 -0.69 4.78 12.74
CA GLY A 57 -1.80 5.21 11.89
C GLY A 57 -2.09 4.20 10.77
N ALA A 58 -1.06 3.74 10.06
CA ALA A 58 -1.21 2.78 8.97
C ALA A 58 -1.74 1.42 9.45
N GLU A 59 -1.29 0.96 10.61
CA GLU A 59 -1.75 -0.28 11.21
C GLU A 59 -3.18 -0.20 11.71
N ARG A 60 -3.53 0.88 12.41
CA ARG A 60 -4.91 1.13 12.83
C ARG A 60 -5.81 1.19 11.60
N ALA A 61 -5.33 1.77 10.50
CA ALA A 61 -6.07 1.82 9.26
C ALA A 61 -6.36 0.44 8.68
N LEU A 62 -5.33 -0.40 8.65
CA LEU A 62 -5.44 -1.79 8.19
C LEU A 62 -6.40 -2.60 9.08
N TYR A 63 -6.29 -2.44 10.40
CA TYR A 63 -7.18 -3.09 11.38
C TYR A 63 -8.64 -2.69 11.16
N GLU A 64 -8.91 -1.38 11.07
CA GLU A 64 -10.27 -0.87 10.89
C GLU A 64 -10.86 -1.29 9.54
N THR A 65 -10.05 -1.30 8.48
CA THR A 65 -10.46 -1.80 7.17
C THR A 65 -10.87 -3.27 7.29
N ARG A 66 -10.00 -4.13 7.82
CA ARG A 66 -10.29 -5.55 8.06
C ARG A 66 -11.51 -5.79 8.97
N ARG A 67 -11.74 -4.92 9.95
CA ARG A 67 -12.89 -4.99 10.85
C ARG A 67 -14.20 -4.63 10.13
N LYS A 68 -14.21 -3.53 9.38
CA LYS A 68 -15.38 -3.07 8.60
C LYS A 68 -15.77 -4.03 7.49
N GLU A 69 -14.79 -4.78 6.98
CA GLU A 69 -14.97 -5.82 5.99
C GLU A 69 -15.80 -7.02 6.44
N ALA A 70 -15.97 -7.22 7.75
CA ALA A 70 -16.80 -8.30 8.26
C ALA A 70 -18.30 -8.15 7.90
N VAL A 71 -18.75 -6.94 7.54
CA VAL A 71 -20.16 -6.64 7.27
C VAL A 71 -20.30 -5.94 5.91
N LYS A 72 -20.92 -6.63 4.95
CA LYS A 72 -21.21 -6.05 3.64
C LYS A 72 -22.28 -4.96 3.76
N PRO A 73 -22.31 -3.95 2.87
CA PRO A 73 -23.37 -2.93 2.86
C PRO A 73 -24.79 -3.52 2.85
N GLU A 74 -24.99 -4.61 2.11
CA GLU A 74 -26.25 -5.34 2.01
C GLU A 74 -26.62 -6.09 3.30
N ASP A 75 -25.63 -6.50 4.09
CA ASP A 75 -25.85 -7.23 5.34
C ASP A 75 -26.38 -6.33 6.45
N CYS A 76 -26.18 -5.00 6.37
CA CYS A 76 -26.85 -4.07 7.28
C CYS A 76 -28.36 -4.33 7.29
N SER A 77 -28.98 -4.45 6.11
CA SER A 77 -30.43 -4.70 6.01
C SER A 77 -30.89 -6.02 6.63
N LYS A 78 -29.99 -7.01 6.74
CA LYS A 78 -30.24 -8.30 7.39
C LYS A 78 -30.11 -8.19 8.91
N ILE A 79 -29.22 -7.33 9.42
CA ILE A 79 -29.08 -7.04 10.86
C ILE A 79 -30.31 -6.29 11.36
N GLN A 80 -30.72 -5.25 10.63
CA GLN A 80 -31.92 -4.50 10.92
C GLN A 80 -32.58 -4.08 9.61
N SER A 81 -33.86 -4.45 9.44
CA SER A 81 -34.64 -4.10 8.26
C SER A 81 -34.64 -2.59 8.02
N GLY A 82 -34.30 -2.19 6.80
CA GLY A 82 -34.19 -0.78 6.40
C GLY A 82 -32.89 -0.10 6.79
N SER A 83 -31.94 -0.78 7.45
CA SER A 83 -30.62 -0.21 7.71
C SER A 83 -29.69 -0.35 6.51
N THR A 84 -28.88 0.69 6.29
CA THR A 84 -27.88 0.77 5.22
C THR A 84 -26.55 1.20 5.81
N CYS A 85 -25.44 0.84 5.15
CA CYS A 85 -24.14 1.36 5.54
C CYS A 85 -24.07 2.87 5.30
N GLN A 86 -23.86 3.65 6.35
CA GLN A 86 -23.69 5.10 6.24
C GLN A 86 -22.26 5.44 5.81
N ILE A 87 -22.05 6.68 5.35
CA ILE A 87 -20.73 7.25 4.98
C ILE A 87 -19.77 7.30 6.19
N THR A 88 -20.30 7.11 7.40
CA THR A 88 -19.51 7.02 8.63
C THR A 88 -18.91 5.63 8.83
N GLY A 89 -19.26 4.64 8.01
CA GLY A 89 -18.82 3.26 8.15
C GLY A 89 -19.56 2.45 9.20
N TYR A 90 -20.80 2.82 9.48
CA TYR A 90 -21.67 2.12 10.40
C TYR A 90 -23.04 1.90 9.79
N CYS A 91 -23.66 0.75 10.10
CA CYS A 91 -25.04 0.50 9.71
C CYS A 91 -25.97 1.49 10.45
N SER A 92 -26.95 2.03 9.73
CA SER A 92 -27.94 2.97 10.29
C SER A 92 -28.96 2.26 11.19
N LEU A 93 -28.61 2.07 12.46
CA LEU A 93 -29.45 1.37 13.43
C LEU A 93 -30.32 2.36 14.23
N THR A 94 -31.54 1.96 14.58
CA THR A 94 -32.48 2.85 15.31
C THR A 94 -32.07 3.10 16.77
N THR A 95 -31.20 2.26 17.31
CA THR A 95 -30.65 2.39 18.67
C THR A 95 -29.16 2.68 18.61
N PRO A 96 -28.69 3.82 19.13
CA PRO A 96 -27.29 4.26 19.00
C PRO A 96 -26.27 3.41 19.78
N SER A 97 -26.69 2.48 20.63
CA SER A 97 -25.78 1.69 21.48
C SER A 97 -25.09 0.53 20.76
N ASN A 98 -25.53 0.13 19.57
CA ASN A 98 -25.04 -1.08 18.87
C ASN A 98 -24.58 -0.77 17.44
N SER A 99 -23.82 0.31 17.19
CA SER A 99 -23.35 0.62 15.83
C SER A 99 -22.47 -0.51 15.28
N VAL A 100 -22.97 -1.26 14.29
CA VAL A 100 -22.21 -2.30 13.61
C VAL A 100 -21.36 -1.65 12.52
N PRO A 101 -20.02 -1.82 12.52
CA PRO A 101 -19.16 -1.27 11.49
C PRO A 101 -19.42 -1.97 10.15
N CYS A 102 -19.38 -1.21 9.06
CA CYS A 102 -19.54 -1.70 7.69
C CYS A 102 -18.60 -0.93 6.75
N ILE A 103 -18.22 -1.55 5.63
CA ILE A 103 -17.40 -0.90 4.62
C ILE A 103 -18.29 -0.18 3.60
N SER A 104 -18.11 1.13 3.40
CA SER A 104 -18.74 1.83 2.27
C SER A 104 -17.81 1.87 1.05
N LEU A 105 -18.38 2.12 -0.13
CA LEU A 105 -17.65 2.13 -1.41
C LEU A 105 -16.49 3.15 -1.46
N ASN A 106 -16.50 4.16 -0.56
CA ASN A 106 -15.50 5.23 -0.51
C ASN A 106 -14.57 5.14 0.72
N GLU A 107 -14.70 4.10 1.55
CA GLU A 107 -14.29 4.14 2.96
C GLU A 107 -13.03 3.38 3.34
N GLY A 108 -12.13 3.17 2.38
CA GLY A 108 -10.72 3.12 2.78
C GLY A 108 -10.34 4.36 3.61
N ASN A 109 -10.92 5.53 3.30
CA ASN A 109 -10.58 6.76 3.99
C ASN A 109 -11.20 6.79 5.40
N LEU A 110 -10.40 6.46 6.42
CA LEU A 110 -10.81 6.45 7.83
C LEU A 110 -10.83 7.86 8.42
N SER A 111 -11.58 8.75 7.77
CA SER A 111 -11.80 10.11 8.22
C SER A 111 -12.50 10.11 9.58
N GLY A 112 -11.91 10.77 10.58
CA GLY A 112 -12.50 10.91 11.91
C GLY A 112 -11.97 9.93 12.96
N LEU A 113 -10.96 9.12 12.65
CA LEU A 113 -10.23 8.41 13.70
C LEU A 113 -9.48 9.41 14.60
N PRO A 114 -9.60 9.32 15.93
CA PRO A 114 -8.81 10.14 16.83
C PRO A 114 -7.33 9.74 16.74
N GLY A 115 -6.47 10.68 16.37
CA GLY A 115 -5.02 10.46 16.26
C GLY A 115 -4.27 11.74 15.84
N GLN A 116 -2.94 11.74 16.01
CA GLN A 116 -2.05 12.79 15.49
C GLN A 116 -1.50 12.43 14.09
N TRP A 117 -2.30 11.69 13.32
CA TRP A 117 -1.95 11.20 12.00
C TRP A 117 -3.11 11.43 11.03
N ASP A 118 -2.78 11.68 9.77
CA ASP A 118 -3.71 11.73 8.65
C ASP A 118 -3.56 10.45 7.82
N ILE A 119 -4.67 9.79 7.54
CA ILE A 119 -4.67 8.46 6.91
C ILE A 119 -5.57 8.52 5.68
N ALA A 120 -5.02 8.11 4.54
CA ALA A 120 -5.76 7.85 3.33
C ALA A 120 -5.55 6.41 2.86
N VAL A 121 -6.60 5.58 2.91
CA VAL A 121 -6.57 4.26 2.28
C VAL A 121 -7.26 4.33 0.93
N THR A 122 -6.57 3.80 -0.08
CA THR A 122 -7.01 3.74 -1.47
C THR A 122 -6.72 2.35 -2.01
N ASN A 123 -7.49 1.88 -2.99
CA ASN A 123 -7.18 0.61 -3.64
C ASN A 123 -6.00 0.78 -4.61
N GLU A 124 -5.20 -0.26 -4.77
CA GLU A 124 -4.09 -0.25 -5.74
C GLU A 124 -4.65 -0.43 -7.16
N LYS A 125 -4.40 0.52 -8.07
CA LYS A 125 -4.80 0.41 -9.49
C LYS A 125 -3.78 -0.31 -10.37
N GLN A 126 -2.54 -0.39 -9.91
CA GLN A 126 -1.42 -0.98 -10.65
C GLN A 126 -0.41 -1.57 -9.69
N VAL A 127 -0.03 -2.82 -9.92
CA VAL A 127 0.96 -3.55 -9.12
C VAL A 127 2.27 -3.62 -9.89
N SER A 128 3.35 -3.14 -9.28
CA SER A 128 4.71 -3.29 -9.80
C SER A 128 5.41 -4.44 -9.09
N ILE A 129 5.93 -5.39 -9.84
CA ILE A 129 6.65 -6.57 -9.35
C ILE A 129 7.96 -6.72 -10.11
N PHE A 130 9.00 -7.18 -9.43
CA PHE A 130 10.21 -7.64 -10.08
C PHE A 130 10.16 -9.17 -10.12
N LEU A 131 10.27 -9.77 -11.31
CA LEU A 131 10.28 -11.23 -11.47
C LEU A 131 11.59 -11.68 -12.08
N ASN A 132 12.35 -12.49 -11.34
CA ASN A 132 13.45 -13.27 -11.90
C ASN A 132 12.92 -14.43 -12.75
N ILE A 133 13.78 -14.99 -13.59
CA ILE A 133 13.46 -16.19 -14.37
C ILE A 133 13.15 -17.35 -13.41
N GLY A 134 12.02 -18.01 -13.62
CA GLY A 134 11.48 -19.08 -12.77
C GLY A 134 10.58 -18.60 -11.63
N GLU A 135 10.48 -17.29 -11.38
CA GLU A 135 9.59 -16.76 -10.34
C GLU A 135 8.15 -16.60 -10.86
N SER A 136 7.21 -16.67 -9.92
CA SER A 136 5.80 -16.39 -10.19
C SER A 136 5.23 -15.48 -9.14
N PHE A 137 4.36 -14.58 -9.57
CA PHE A 137 3.56 -13.71 -8.74
C PHE A 137 2.09 -14.06 -8.88
N GLN A 138 1.35 -13.94 -7.78
CA GLN A 138 -0.07 -14.23 -7.75
C GLN A 138 -0.82 -13.02 -7.20
N ILE A 139 -1.92 -12.69 -7.85
CA ILE A 139 -2.86 -11.67 -7.42
C ILE A 139 -4.22 -12.31 -7.28
N ASP A 140 -4.80 -12.09 -6.12
CA ASP A 140 -6.19 -12.44 -5.90
C ASP A 140 -7.08 -11.34 -6.48
N LEU A 141 -8.04 -11.70 -7.32
CA LEU A 141 -9.06 -10.82 -7.85
C LEU A 141 -10.42 -11.10 -7.20
N PHE A 142 -10.44 -11.97 -6.18
CA PHE A 142 -11.57 -12.15 -5.30
C PHE A 142 -11.95 -10.80 -4.67
N ASN A 143 -13.13 -10.31 -5.04
CA ASN A 143 -13.76 -9.21 -4.34
C ASN A 143 -14.95 -9.77 -3.52
N PRO A 144 -14.79 -9.97 -2.20
CA PRO A 144 -15.89 -10.42 -1.35
C PRO A 144 -17.05 -9.41 -1.27
N TYR A 145 -16.77 -8.15 -1.62
CA TYR A 145 -17.69 -7.01 -1.50
C TYR A 145 -18.42 -6.72 -2.81
N GLN A 146 -18.52 -7.68 -3.73
CA GLN A 146 -19.42 -7.57 -4.88
C GLN A 146 -20.88 -7.52 -4.38
N VAL A 147 -21.29 -6.36 -3.89
CA VAL A 147 -22.69 -5.93 -3.97
C VAL A 147 -23.03 -5.89 -5.45
N ALA A 148 -24.24 -6.32 -5.80
CA ALA A 148 -24.76 -6.56 -7.16
C ALA A 148 -24.82 -5.32 -8.10
N GLY A 149 -23.76 -4.51 -8.12
CA GLY A 149 -23.62 -3.23 -8.81
C GLY A 149 -22.16 -2.90 -9.17
N PHE A 150 -21.30 -3.91 -9.37
CA PHE A 150 -20.10 -3.70 -10.19
C PHE A 150 -20.58 -3.43 -11.63
N GLU A 151 -21.03 -2.19 -11.90
CA GLU A 151 -21.56 -1.75 -13.19
C GLU A 151 -20.48 -1.71 -14.29
N VAL A 152 -19.25 -2.03 -13.94
CA VAL A 152 -18.08 -1.82 -14.77
C VAL A 152 -17.32 -3.14 -14.85
N GLY A 153 -17.60 -3.91 -15.90
CA GLY A 153 -17.03 -5.22 -16.14
C GLY A 153 -15.51 -5.18 -16.17
N MET A 154 -14.86 -6.08 -15.43
CA MET A 154 -13.46 -6.38 -15.68
C MET A 154 -13.38 -7.05 -17.04
N GLU A 155 -12.70 -6.44 -18.01
CA GLU A 155 -12.65 -7.01 -19.36
C GLU A 155 -11.24 -7.44 -19.77
N SER A 156 -10.20 -6.84 -19.19
CA SER A 156 -8.81 -7.16 -19.57
C SER A 156 -7.77 -6.83 -18.53
N PHE A 157 -6.61 -7.45 -18.68
CA PHE A 157 -5.39 -7.17 -17.94
C PHE A 157 -4.38 -6.51 -18.88
N GLU A 158 -3.71 -5.45 -18.42
CA GLU A 158 -2.52 -4.93 -19.08
C GLU A 158 -1.31 -5.33 -18.26
N ILE A 159 -0.31 -5.93 -18.93
CA ILE A 159 1.01 -6.15 -18.36
C ILE A 159 2.00 -5.34 -19.17
N THR A 160 2.64 -4.37 -18.52
CA THR A 160 3.75 -3.62 -19.09
C THR A 160 5.07 -4.05 -18.44
N GLY A 161 6.16 -4.06 -19.18
CA GLY A 161 7.43 -4.59 -18.69
C GLY A 161 8.54 -4.56 -19.73
N THR A 162 9.55 -5.40 -19.56
CA THR A 162 10.72 -5.46 -20.45
C THR A 162 10.29 -5.87 -21.88
N PRO A 163 10.54 -5.05 -22.91
CA PRO A 163 10.19 -5.39 -24.29
C PRO A 163 10.84 -6.69 -24.76
N GLY A 164 10.09 -7.51 -25.48
CA GLY A 164 10.54 -8.81 -26.00
C GLY A 164 10.53 -9.95 -24.98
N SER A 165 10.16 -9.69 -23.72
CA SER A 165 9.99 -10.75 -22.73
C SER A 165 8.67 -11.49 -22.92
N THR A 166 8.68 -12.79 -22.63
CA THR A 166 7.48 -13.64 -22.62
C THR A 166 7.17 -14.10 -21.20
N LEU A 167 5.96 -13.81 -20.72
CA LEU A 167 5.46 -14.26 -19.43
C LEU A 167 4.38 -15.31 -19.64
N ALA A 168 4.32 -16.34 -18.79
CA ALA A 168 3.20 -17.26 -18.78
C ALA A 168 2.18 -16.77 -17.74
N ALA A 169 0.93 -16.53 -18.15
CA ALA A 169 -0.17 -16.16 -17.28
C ALA A 169 -1.19 -17.29 -17.15
N GLU A 170 -1.73 -17.43 -15.95
CA GLU A 170 -2.77 -18.37 -15.59
C GLU A 170 -3.87 -17.61 -14.84
N LEU A 171 -5.08 -17.60 -15.37
CA LEU A 171 -6.27 -17.06 -14.72
C LEU A 171 -7.14 -18.22 -14.26
N SER A 172 -7.25 -18.41 -12.95
CA SER A 172 -8.06 -19.46 -12.35
C SER A 172 -9.31 -18.85 -11.73
N ASN A 173 -10.49 -19.25 -12.18
CA ASN A 173 -11.73 -18.95 -11.46
C ASN A 173 -11.68 -19.74 -10.15
N VAL A 174 -11.91 -19.13 -8.99
CA VAL A 174 -11.91 -19.83 -7.69
C VAL A 174 -13.31 -20.00 -7.12
N THR A 175 -14.33 -19.36 -7.69
CA THR A 175 -15.70 -19.50 -7.21
C THR A 175 -16.18 -20.95 -7.27
N TRP A 176 -15.78 -21.71 -8.29
CA TRP A 176 -16.13 -23.13 -8.39
C TRP A 176 -15.41 -24.02 -7.35
N LEU A 177 -14.17 -23.67 -6.97
CA LEU A 177 -13.36 -24.43 -6.02
C LEU A 177 -13.95 -24.40 -4.61
N VAL A 178 -14.63 -23.32 -4.25
CA VAL A 178 -15.25 -23.14 -2.92
C VAL A 178 -16.65 -23.78 -2.84
N GLY A 179 -17.10 -24.47 -3.91
CA GLY A 179 -18.27 -25.34 -3.85
C GLY A 179 -19.63 -24.63 -3.83
N GLY A 180 -19.72 -23.38 -4.27
CA GLY A 180 -20.99 -22.66 -4.31
C GLY A 180 -21.08 -21.62 -5.43
N THR A 181 -22.25 -21.55 -6.08
CA THR A 181 -22.70 -20.43 -6.94
C THR A 181 -23.13 -19.21 -6.12
N LEU A 182 -22.66 -19.08 -4.87
CA LEU A 182 -23.19 -18.11 -3.91
C LEU A 182 -22.93 -16.66 -4.33
N ASP A 183 -21.83 -16.41 -5.04
CA ASP A 183 -21.46 -15.05 -5.50
C ASP A 183 -21.50 -14.89 -7.04
N CYS A 184 -21.26 -15.95 -7.82
CA CYS A 184 -21.51 -15.93 -9.26
C CYS A 184 -22.97 -16.31 -9.54
N ASN A 185 -23.86 -15.34 -9.78
CA ASN A 185 -25.26 -15.62 -10.12
C ASN A 185 -25.34 -16.58 -11.34
N PRO A 186 -25.79 -17.84 -11.15
CA PRO A 186 -25.80 -18.85 -12.20
C PRO A 186 -26.92 -18.64 -13.23
N ASN A 187 -27.89 -17.76 -12.92
CA ASN A 187 -29.08 -17.56 -13.74
C ASN A 187 -28.84 -16.68 -14.98
N VAL A 188 -27.63 -16.14 -15.16
CA VAL A 188 -27.29 -15.31 -16.32
C VAL A 188 -26.43 -16.06 -17.35
N PHE A 189 -25.69 -17.11 -16.95
CA PHE A 189 -24.88 -17.90 -17.90
C PHE A 189 -24.71 -19.37 -17.46
N THR A 190 -25.28 -20.32 -18.22
CA THR A 190 -24.84 -21.73 -18.27
C THR A 190 -23.46 -21.80 -18.97
N PRO A 191 -22.53 -22.68 -18.53
CA PRO A 191 -21.09 -22.43 -18.58
C PRO A 191 -20.49 -22.54 -19.99
N PRO A 192 -19.51 -21.69 -20.33
CA PRO A 192 -18.15 -22.22 -20.43
C PRO A 192 -17.10 -21.13 -20.15
N GLU A 193 -16.90 -20.75 -18.88
CA GLU A 193 -15.60 -20.19 -18.51
C GLU A 193 -14.73 -21.35 -18.05
N PRO A 194 -13.56 -21.61 -18.67
CA PRO A 194 -12.70 -22.65 -18.16
C PRO A 194 -12.34 -22.26 -16.72
N ALA A 195 -12.40 -23.25 -15.83
CA ALA A 195 -11.91 -23.14 -14.46
C ALA A 195 -10.52 -22.49 -14.39
N ILE A 196 -9.72 -22.65 -15.45
CA ILE A 196 -8.36 -22.19 -15.60
C ILE A 196 -8.11 -21.83 -17.08
N THR A 197 -7.78 -20.57 -17.38
CA THR A 197 -7.22 -20.14 -18.68
C THR A 197 -5.72 -19.97 -18.53
N ARG A 198 -4.94 -20.47 -19.49
CA ARG A 198 -3.49 -20.25 -19.55
C ARG A 198 -3.11 -19.64 -20.88
N GLY A 199 -2.15 -18.73 -20.89
CA GLY A 199 -1.60 -18.18 -22.12
C GLY A 199 -0.27 -17.49 -21.89
N ASP A 200 0.51 -17.41 -22.97
CA ASP A 200 1.75 -16.66 -22.98
C ASP A 200 1.47 -15.20 -23.36
N ILE A 201 2.11 -14.28 -22.63
CA ILE A 201 2.01 -12.83 -22.78
C ILE A 201 3.36 -12.37 -23.33
N ILE A 202 3.38 -12.01 -24.61
CA ILE A 202 4.55 -11.43 -25.26
C ILE A 202 4.49 -9.92 -25.06
N ILE A 203 5.51 -9.35 -24.41
CA ILE A 203 5.64 -7.90 -24.26
C ILE A 203 6.17 -7.30 -25.56
N ASN A 204 5.34 -6.51 -26.23
CA ASN A 204 5.71 -5.90 -27.51
C ASN A 204 6.90 -4.93 -27.37
N SER A 205 7.48 -4.52 -28.50
CA SER A 205 8.60 -3.57 -28.54
C SER A 205 8.29 -2.21 -27.89
N SER A 206 7.00 -1.85 -27.75
CA SER A 206 6.54 -0.66 -27.03
C SER A 206 6.60 -0.79 -25.50
N GLY A 207 6.92 -1.97 -24.96
CA GLY A 207 6.95 -2.25 -23.52
C GLY A 207 5.58 -2.46 -22.88
N SER A 208 4.50 -2.48 -23.67
CA SER A 208 3.15 -2.82 -23.22
C SER A 208 2.58 -4.01 -24.00
N SER A 209 1.93 -4.91 -23.26
CA SER A 209 1.08 -5.96 -23.81
C SER A 209 -0.24 -5.98 -23.07
N THR A 210 -1.31 -5.85 -23.83
CA THR A 210 -2.66 -6.09 -23.32
C THR A 210 -2.93 -7.59 -23.42
N TYR A 211 -2.92 -8.26 -22.27
CA TYR A 211 -3.45 -9.62 -22.17
C TYR A 211 -4.97 -9.52 -22.09
N LEU A 212 -5.57 -9.55 -23.28
CA LEU A 212 -7.01 -9.65 -23.42
C LEU A 212 -7.39 -11.10 -23.17
N VAL A 213 -8.34 -11.36 -22.27
CA VAL A 213 -9.07 -12.65 -22.20
C VAL A 213 -10.05 -12.76 -23.41
N ASN A 214 -9.73 -12.08 -24.51
CA ASN A 214 -10.49 -11.94 -25.75
C ASN A 214 -9.51 -11.87 -26.94
N VAL A 215 -8.52 -12.78 -26.98
CA VAL A 215 -7.62 -12.85 -28.15
C VAL A 215 -8.38 -13.39 -29.36
N TYR A 216 -9.44 -14.18 -29.13
CA TYR A 216 -10.29 -14.72 -30.19
C TYR A 216 -11.74 -14.23 -30.05
N SER A 217 -12.38 -13.95 -31.19
CA SER A 217 -13.81 -13.63 -31.23
C SER A 217 -14.61 -14.84 -30.73
N GLY A 218 -15.09 -14.77 -29.48
CA GLY A 218 -15.83 -15.87 -28.84
C GLY A 218 -15.24 -16.36 -27.52
N ASP A 219 -14.10 -15.83 -27.07
CA ASP A 219 -13.67 -16.06 -25.69
C ASP A 219 -14.70 -15.47 -24.71
N PRO A 220 -14.98 -16.14 -23.58
CA PRO A 220 -15.96 -15.65 -22.62
C PRO A 220 -15.42 -14.40 -21.90
N SER A 221 -16.25 -13.37 -21.81
CA SER A 221 -15.96 -12.19 -20.98
C SER A 221 -15.78 -12.61 -19.52
N ILE A 222 -14.76 -12.10 -18.84
CA ILE A 222 -14.57 -12.32 -17.40
C ILE A 222 -15.81 -11.81 -16.66
N ASN A 223 -16.51 -12.68 -15.93
CA ASN A 223 -17.65 -12.27 -15.14
C ASN A 223 -17.19 -11.45 -13.93
N PRO A 224 -17.53 -10.14 -13.84
CA PRO A 224 -17.11 -9.31 -12.72
C PRO A 224 -17.72 -9.70 -11.38
N ASN A 225 -18.70 -10.62 -11.35
CA ASN A 225 -19.29 -11.18 -10.13
C ASN A 225 -18.60 -12.49 -9.69
N CYS A 226 -17.56 -12.90 -10.39
CA CYS A 226 -16.81 -14.09 -10.07
C CYS A 226 -15.46 -13.72 -9.46
N SER A 227 -14.91 -14.69 -8.75
CA SER A 227 -13.63 -14.56 -8.08
C SER A 227 -12.57 -15.28 -8.88
N TYR A 228 -11.46 -14.61 -9.13
CA TYR A 228 -10.37 -15.14 -9.92
C TYR A 228 -9.05 -14.99 -9.20
N ILE A 229 -8.11 -15.86 -9.51
CA ILE A 229 -6.70 -15.71 -9.15
C ILE A 229 -5.95 -15.57 -10.46
N LEU A 230 -5.23 -14.45 -10.62
CA LEU A 230 -4.29 -14.26 -11.71
C LEU A 230 -2.89 -14.60 -11.21
N ARG A 231 -2.26 -15.60 -11.82
CA ARG A 231 -0.87 -15.95 -11.61
C ARG A 231 -0.07 -15.58 -12.84
N VAL A 232 0.96 -14.77 -12.66
CA VAL A 232 1.91 -14.39 -13.71
C VAL A 232 3.25 -15.03 -13.38
N SER A 233 3.87 -15.70 -14.34
CA SER A 233 5.13 -16.39 -14.16
C SER A 233 6.13 -16.00 -15.23
N ASN A 234 7.35 -15.70 -14.81
CA ASN A 234 8.48 -15.51 -15.71
C ASN A 234 9.06 -16.90 -15.99
N SER A 235 8.37 -17.68 -16.82
CA SER A 235 8.72 -19.07 -17.14
C SER A 235 10.13 -19.18 -17.74
N ILE A 236 10.75 -20.36 -17.70
CA ILE A 236 12.11 -20.62 -18.22
C ILE A 236 12.09 -20.77 -19.76
N LEU A 237 11.33 -19.91 -20.44
CA LEU A 237 11.28 -19.87 -21.90
C LEU A 237 12.55 -19.20 -22.45
N PRO A 238 12.94 -19.48 -23.72
CA PRO A 238 14.16 -18.93 -24.31
C PRO A 238 14.22 -17.39 -24.30
N ASP A 239 13.06 -16.75 -24.38
CA ASP A 239 12.90 -15.29 -24.42
C ASP A 239 12.53 -14.70 -23.04
N ALA A 240 12.70 -15.46 -21.97
CA ALA A 240 12.45 -14.99 -20.61
C ALA A 240 13.56 -14.01 -20.18
N ALA A 241 13.15 -12.84 -19.67
CA ALA A 241 14.06 -11.83 -19.14
C ALA A 241 13.61 -11.45 -17.73
N ALA A 242 14.56 -11.41 -16.79
CA ALA A 242 14.30 -10.82 -15.48
C ALA A 242 13.99 -9.33 -15.66
N GLY A 243 13.00 -8.82 -14.93
CA GLY A 243 12.58 -7.44 -15.12
C GLY A 243 11.50 -6.99 -14.16
N GLN A 244 11.21 -5.69 -14.22
CA GLN A 244 10.06 -5.10 -13.56
C GLN A 244 8.84 -5.17 -14.47
N PHE A 245 7.75 -5.72 -13.95
CA PHE A 245 6.47 -5.86 -14.60
C PHE A 245 5.41 -5.10 -13.81
N ASN A 246 4.50 -4.49 -14.55
CA ASN A 246 3.43 -3.66 -14.05
C ASN A 246 2.12 -4.24 -14.52
N LEU A 247 1.31 -4.74 -13.60
CA LEU A 247 -0.02 -5.23 -13.89
C LEU A 247 -1.07 -4.18 -13.54
N SER A 248 -2.00 -3.94 -14.45
CA SER A 248 -3.23 -3.18 -14.19
C SER A 248 -4.46 -3.90 -14.76
N ILE A 249 -5.63 -3.61 -14.18
CA ILE A 249 -6.93 -4.15 -14.60
C ILE A 249 -7.71 -3.05 -15.31
N PHE A 250 -8.40 -3.36 -16.40
CA PHE A 250 -9.14 -2.37 -17.19
C PHE A 250 -10.58 -2.80 -17.42
N ASN A 251 -11.45 -1.80 -17.39
CA ASN A 251 -12.73 -1.86 -18.05
C ASN A 251 -12.57 -1.48 -19.53
N LYS A 252 -13.06 -2.29 -20.44
CA LYS A 252 -12.98 -2.00 -21.87
C LYS A 252 -14.17 -1.15 -22.28
N ALA A 253 -14.09 0.15 -22.01
CA ALA A 253 -14.79 1.10 -22.87
C ALA A 253 -14.06 1.11 -24.22
N THR A 254 -14.79 0.96 -25.32
CA THR A 254 -14.26 0.74 -26.69
C THR A 254 -13.27 1.77 -27.22
N ASP A 255 -12.97 2.87 -26.50
CA ASP A 255 -12.07 3.93 -27.00
C ASP A 255 -11.60 4.94 -25.93
N VAL A 256 -11.37 4.52 -24.68
CA VAL A 256 -11.07 5.46 -23.59
C VAL A 256 -9.67 5.20 -23.02
N ASP A 257 -8.91 6.30 -22.85
CA ASP A 257 -7.52 6.36 -22.38
C ASP A 257 -7.23 5.31 -21.30
N PRO A 258 -6.21 4.43 -21.50
CA PRO A 258 -5.87 3.38 -20.54
C PRO A 258 -5.75 3.92 -19.11
N ILE A 259 -5.22 5.13 -18.91
CA ILE A 259 -5.04 5.66 -17.54
C ILE A 259 -6.39 5.87 -16.83
N SER A 260 -7.41 6.34 -17.56
CA SER A 260 -8.72 6.65 -16.99
C SER A 260 -9.61 5.42 -16.76
N ASN A 261 -9.35 4.33 -17.47
CA ASN A 261 -10.13 3.09 -17.40
C ASN A 261 -9.58 2.03 -16.43
N ARG A 262 -8.52 2.36 -15.69
CA ARG A 262 -7.93 1.45 -14.71
C ARG A 262 -8.90 1.21 -13.56
N LEU A 263 -9.22 -0.07 -13.38
CA LEU A 263 -9.99 -0.55 -12.25
C LEU A 263 -9.08 -0.76 -11.04
N ASP A 264 -9.67 -0.61 -9.87
CA ASP A 264 -9.05 -0.94 -8.60
C ASP A 264 -8.81 -2.45 -8.49
N ILE A 265 -7.66 -2.85 -7.97
CA ILE A 265 -7.35 -4.26 -7.68
C ILE A 265 -7.97 -4.59 -6.32
N PRO A 266 -9.06 -5.38 -6.27
CA PRO A 266 -9.91 -5.48 -5.09
C PRO A 266 -9.22 -6.14 -3.90
N SER A 267 -8.14 -6.90 -4.10
CA SER A 267 -7.41 -7.55 -3.01
C SER A 267 -6.30 -6.69 -2.43
N ARG A 268 -6.02 -5.50 -2.96
CA ARG A 268 -4.83 -4.72 -2.61
C ARG A 268 -5.15 -3.30 -2.18
N LEU A 269 -4.60 -2.93 -1.02
CA LEU A 269 -4.71 -1.60 -0.46
C LEU A 269 -3.38 -0.86 -0.50
N ILE A 270 -3.50 0.44 -0.69
CA ILE A 270 -2.47 1.44 -0.45
C ILE A 270 -2.95 2.28 0.73
N ILE A 271 -2.24 2.17 1.84
CA ILE A 271 -2.45 3.00 3.04
C ILE A 271 -1.37 4.05 3.05
N ASN A 272 -1.73 5.31 2.84
CA ASN A 272 -0.87 6.45 3.07
C ASN A 272 -1.17 6.98 4.48
N SER A 273 -0.16 7.03 5.35
CA SER A 273 -0.27 7.54 6.71
C SER A 273 0.77 8.64 6.90
N GLN A 274 0.32 9.81 7.29
CA GLN A 274 1.16 10.99 7.53
C GLN A 274 1.07 11.37 9.00
N ALA A 275 2.20 11.73 9.61
CA ALA A 275 2.21 12.18 11.00
C ALA A 275 3.22 13.30 11.22
N ASP A 276 2.84 14.24 12.08
CA ASP A 276 3.64 15.38 12.49
C ASP A 276 4.02 15.26 13.96
N PHE A 277 5.32 15.37 14.26
CA PHE A 277 5.79 15.46 15.63
C PHE A 277 6.86 16.54 15.79
N GLY A 278 6.50 17.60 16.52
CA GLY A 278 7.38 18.76 16.70
C GLY A 278 7.66 19.48 15.38
N SER A 279 8.87 19.33 14.85
CA SER A 279 9.28 19.90 13.56
C SER A 279 9.53 18.86 12.48
N SER A 280 9.23 17.58 12.75
CA SER A 280 9.36 16.50 11.79
C SER A 280 8.01 16.10 11.22
N HIS A 281 7.99 15.86 9.91
CA HIS A 281 6.87 15.34 9.14
C HIS A 281 7.32 14.01 8.52
N GLN A 282 6.51 12.97 8.67
CA GLN A 282 6.78 11.66 8.07
C GLN A 282 5.55 11.19 7.29
N GLU A 283 5.81 10.61 6.11
CA GLU A 283 4.81 9.97 5.28
C GLU A 283 5.21 8.52 5.06
N LEU A 284 4.32 7.61 5.46
CA LEU A 284 4.45 6.18 5.29
C LEU A 284 3.43 5.69 4.26
N LYS A 285 3.90 5.00 3.23
CA LYS A 285 3.05 4.37 2.20
C LYS A 285 3.17 2.86 2.28
N VAL A 286 2.13 2.21 2.80
CA VAL A 286 2.05 0.75 2.94
C VAL A 286 1.24 0.18 1.79
N ARG A 287 1.78 -0.84 1.12
CA ARG A 287 1.06 -1.62 0.10
C ARG A 287 0.86 -3.03 0.63
N THR A 288 -0.38 -3.43 0.86
CA THR A 288 -0.69 -4.68 1.55
C THR A 288 -1.90 -5.36 0.91
N PRO A 289 -1.97 -6.70 0.88
CA PRO A 289 -3.24 -7.35 0.60
C PRO A 289 -4.25 -7.03 1.70
N ILE A 290 -5.52 -6.89 1.31
CA ILE A 290 -6.64 -6.68 2.23
C ILE A 290 -6.66 -7.78 3.29
N ARG A 291 -6.71 -9.04 2.82
CA ARG A 291 -6.77 -10.22 3.67
C ARG A 291 -5.37 -10.75 3.90
N PRO A 292 -5.03 -11.15 5.13
CA PRO A 292 -3.83 -11.93 5.35
C PRO A 292 -3.94 -13.25 4.56
N PRO A 293 -2.82 -13.81 4.07
CA PRO A 293 -2.84 -15.14 3.46
C PRO A 293 -3.46 -16.14 4.44
N LEU A 294 -4.31 -17.04 3.94
CA LEU A 294 -5.05 -18.05 4.75
C LEU A 294 -4.15 -18.90 5.67
N SER A 295 -2.86 -18.96 5.36
CA SER A 295 -1.82 -19.42 6.28
C SER A 295 -1.59 -18.35 7.36
N GLY A 296 -2.44 -18.32 8.39
CA GLY A 296 -2.26 -17.50 9.60
C GLY A 296 -0.97 -17.77 10.39
N LEU A 297 -0.08 -18.62 9.88
CA LEU A 297 1.25 -18.90 10.43
C LEU A 297 2.20 -17.68 10.36
N TYR A 298 1.92 -16.70 9.49
CA TYR A 298 2.74 -15.51 9.29
C TYR A 298 2.04 -14.20 9.68
N ASP A 299 0.91 -14.28 10.39
CA ASP A 299 0.24 -13.09 10.92
C ASP A 299 0.96 -12.66 12.21
N PHE A 300 2.16 -12.11 12.04
CA PHE A 300 2.85 -11.42 13.13
C PHE A 300 2.10 -10.12 13.36
N VAL A 301 1.14 -10.16 14.28
CA VAL A 301 0.61 -8.96 14.90
C VAL A 301 1.77 -8.26 15.60
N ILE A 302 2.17 -7.08 15.13
CA ILE A 302 3.29 -6.32 15.71
C ILE A 302 2.84 -5.55 16.97
N PHE A 303 1.54 -5.46 17.25
CA PHE A 303 1.02 -4.67 18.37
C PHE A 303 0.15 -5.46 19.34
N SER A 304 0.43 -5.26 20.62
CA SER A 304 -0.47 -5.57 21.73
C SER A 304 -1.39 -4.37 21.97
N GLU A 305 -2.67 -4.60 22.26
CA GLU A 305 -3.57 -3.55 22.75
C GLU A 305 -3.19 -3.07 24.16
N GLU A 306 -2.31 -3.81 24.86
CA GLU A 306 -1.79 -3.42 26.17
C GLU A 306 -0.54 -2.55 26.05
N GLU A 307 -0.45 -1.55 26.93
CA GLU A 307 0.73 -0.70 27.09
C GLU A 307 1.95 -1.60 27.34
N ILE A 308 2.96 -1.54 26.48
CA ILE A 308 4.23 -2.26 26.69
C ILE A 308 4.91 -1.58 27.87
N VAL A 309 4.65 -2.08 29.08
CA VAL A 309 5.35 -1.67 30.30
C VAL A 309 6.81 -2.09 30.12
N LYS A 310 7.68 -1.12 29.88
CA LYS A 310 9.13 -1.31 29.84
C LYS A 310 9.70 -1.49 31.24
#